data_AF-A0A7X2MUB3-F1
#
_entry.id   AF-A0A7X2MUB3-F1
#
_cell.length_a   1.000
_cell.length_b   1.000
_cell.length_c   1.000
_cell.angle_alpha   90.00
_cell.angle_beta   90.00
_cell.angle_gamma   90.00
#
_symmetry.space_group_name_H-M   'P 1'
#
loop_
_entity.id
_entity.type
_entity.pdbx_description
1 polymer ?
#
loop_
_entity_poly.entity_id
_entity_poly.type
_entity_poly.pdbx_seq_one_letter_code
_entity_poly.pdbx_strand_id
1 'polypeptide(L)'
;AVVLKNVLIKPLRRAGEVTAAIGAGDLTSEFHNLRNDEMGRLLQGLENMQLGLKTMVSEIVNGVSEVARVTTQISDGNHSLSSRTEQQA
;
A
#
# COMPACT_ATOMS: atom_id res chain seq x y z
N ALA A 1 -22.48 -20.72 -24.60
CA ALA A 1 -21.06 -20.56 -24.23
C ALA A 1 -20.64 -19.11 -23.96
N VAL A 2 -21.02 -18.13 -24.80
CA VAL A 2 -20.60 -16.71 -24.66
C VAL A 2 -21.05 -16.06 -23.35
N VAL A 3 -22.27 -16.35 -22.88
CA VAL A 3 -22.80 -15.83 -21.60
C VAL A 3 -21.95 -16.29 -20.41
N LEU A 4 -21.69 -17.60 -20.29
CA LEU A 4 -20.84 -18.15 -19.22
C LEU A 4 -19.44 -17.51 -19.21
N LYS A 5 -18.84 -17.33 -20.39
CA LYS A 5 -17.53 -16.71 -20.54
C LYS A 5 -17.51 -15.26 -20.06
N ASN A 6 -18.54 -14.47 -20.38
CA ASN A 6 -18.61 -13.06 -20.02
C ASN A 6 -19.11 -12.81 -18.58
N VAL A 7 -19.91 -13.73 -18.03
CA VAL A 7 -20.51 -13.59 -16.70
C VAL A 7 -19.60 -14.14 -15.61
N LEU A 8 -18.93 -15.28 -15.85
CA LEU A 8 -18.08 -15.92 -14.82
C LEU A 8 -16.60 -15.92 -15.19
N ILE A 9 -16.24 -16.43 -16.37
CA ILE A 9 -14.82 -16.69 -16.69
C ILE A 9 -14.00 -15.40 -16.78
N LYS A 10 -14.51 -14.38 -17.49
CA LYS A 10 -13.81 -13.09 -17.64
C LYS A 10 -13.59 -12.39 -16.29
N PRO A 11 -14.62 -12.19 -15.43
CA PRO A 11 -14.42 -11.59 -14.12
C PRO A 11 -13.51 -12.41 -13.19
N LEU A 12 -13.60 -13.75 -13.21
CA LEU A 12 -12.71 -14.60 -12.42
C LEU A 12 -11.25 -14.47 -12.84
N ARG A 13 -10.98 -14.42 -14.14
CA ARG A 13 -9.62 -14.19 -14.63
C ARG A 13 -9.10 -12.83 -14.20
N ARG A 14 -9.93 -11.79 -14.27
CA ARG A 14 -9.57 -10.45 -13.78
C ARG A 14 -9.27 -10.44 -12.29
N ALA A 15 -10.07 -11.13 -11.48
CA ALA A 15 -9.79 -11.32 -10.06
C ALA A 15 -8.43 -11.99 -9.83
N GLY A 16 -8.11 -13.04 -10.60
CA GLY A 16 -6.82 -13.72 -10.55
C GLY A 16 -5.64 -12.79 -10.88
N GLU A 17 -5.74 -12.02 -11.98
CA GLU A 17 -4.72 -11.04 -12.38
C GLU A 17 -4.45 -10.00 -11.28
N VAL A 18 -5.52 -9.47 -10.69
CA VAL A 18 -5.44 -8.52 -9.57
C VAL A 18 -4.76 -9.13 -8.36
N THR A 19 -5.18 -10.34 -7.95
CA THR A 19 -4.56 -10.99 -6.80
C THR A 19 -3.08 -11.30 -7.02
N ALA A 20 -2.68 -11.62 -8.25
CA ALA A 20 -1.28 -11.82 -8.61
C ALA A 20 -0.48 -10.50 -8.54
N ALA A 21 -1.06 -9.39 -9.02
CA ALA A 21 -0.44 -8.07 -8.94
C ALA A 21 -0.25 -7.64 -7.46
N ILE A 22 -1.28 -7.77 -6.64
CA ILE A 22 -1.22 -7.50 -5.19
C ILE A 22 -0.14 -8.37 -4.54
N GLY A 23 -0.10 -9.67 -4.86
CA GLY A 23 0.92 -10.59 -4.35
C GLY A 23 2.34 -10.22 -4.75
N ALA A 24 2.51 -9.54 -5.90
CA ALA A 24 3.79 -8.98 -6.35
C ALA A 24 4.11 -7.59 -5.77
N GLY A 25 3.21 -7.02 -4.95
CA GLY A 25 3.34 -5.69 -4.36
C GLY A 25 2.84 -4.54 -5.24
N ASP A 26 2.25 -4.83 -6.39
CA ASP A 26 1.64 -3.80 -7.24
C ASP A 26 0.21 -3.50 -6.77
N LEU A 27 0.06 -2.36 -6.08
CA LEU A 27 -1.20 -1.83 -5.56
C LEU A 27 -1.76 -0.68 -6.41
N THR A 28 -1.32 -0.54 -7.66
CA THR A 28 -1.72 0.57 -8.56
C THR A 28 -2.83 0.21 -9.54
N SER A 29 -3.18 -1.08 -9.65
CA SER A 29 -4.21 -1.56 -10.57
C SER A 29 -5.59 -0.96 -10.26
N GLU A 30 -6.24 -0.38 -11.26
CA GLU A 30 -7.60 0.16 -11.15
C GLU A 30 -8.67 -0.93 -11.29
N PHE A 31 -9.74 -0.76 -10.50
CA PHE A 31 -10.96 -1.56 -10.58
C PHE A 31 -12.06 -0.76 -11.28
N HIS A 32 -12.46 -1.24 -12.45
CA HIS A 32 -13.68 -0.75 -13.10
C HIS A 32 -14.68 -1.90 -13.10
N ASN A 33 -15.59 -1.90 -12.13
CA ASN A 33 -16.65 -2.88 -12.05
C ASN A 33 -18.01 -2.22 -11.95
N LEU A 34 -18.81 -2.37 -13.00
CA LEU A 34 -20.19 -1.86 -13.08
C LEU A 34 -21.22 -2.98 -12.82
N ARG A 35 -20.79 -4.13 -12.28
CA ARG A 35 -21.66 -5.30 -12.07
C ARG A 35 -22.24 -5.30 -10.66
N ASN A 36 -23.54 -5.62 -10.58
CA ASN A 36 -24.28 -5.72 -9.32
C ASN A 36 -24.57 -7.17 -8.89
N ASP A 37 -23.79 -8.14 -9.37
CA ASP A 37 -23.94 -9.56 -9.02
C ASP A 37 -22.86 -10.04 -8.03
N GLU A 38 -22.83 -11.34 -7.72
CA GLU A 38 -21.85 -11.94 -6.81
C GLU A 38 -20.41 -11.73 -7.28
N MET A 39 -20.18 -11.70 -8.59
CA MET A 39 -18.87 -11.36 -9.17
C MET A 39 -18.57 -9.87 -8.98
N GLY A 40 -19.59 -9.03 -9.12
CA GLY A 40 -19.66 -7.65 -8.65
C GLY A 40 -19.03 -7.46 -7.27
N ARG A 41 -19.64 -8.13 -6.30
CA ARG A 41 -19.28 -8.08 -4.88
C ARG A 41 -17.89 -8.65 -4.60
N LEU A 42 -17.50 -9.74 -5.27
CA LEU A 42 -16.16 -10.33 -5.12
C LEU A 42 -15.08 -9.33 -5.56
N LEU A 43 -15.23 -8.73 -6.74
CA LEU A 43 -14.27 -7.76 -7.26
C LEU A 43 -14.21 -6.51 -6.39
N GLN A 44 -15.35 -6.04 -5.85
CA GLN A 44 -15.38 -4.94 -4.88
C GLN A 44 -14.62 -5.28 -3.59
N GLY A 45 -14.73 -6.52 -3.10
CA GLY A 45 -13.97 -6.99 -1.93
C GLY A 45 -12.46 -6.97 -2.18
N LEU A 46 -12.03 -7.37 -3.37
CA LEU A 46 -10.61 -7.30 -3.78
C LEU A 46 -10.11 -5.85 -3.90
N GLU A 47 -10.95 -4.94 -4.39
CA GLU A 47 -10.64 -3.50 -4.43
C GLU A 47 -10.44 -2.93 -3.02
N ASN A 48 -11.36 -3.23 -2.11
CA ASN A 48 -11.27 -2.78 -0.72
C ASN A 48 -10.00 -3.34 -0.04
N MET A 49 -9.64 -4.60 -0.33
CA MET A 49 -8.41 -5.21 0.17
C MET A 49 -7.17 -4.50 -0.38
N GLN A 50 -7.11 -4.20 -1.68
CA GLN A 50 -6.00 -3.45 -2.28
C GLN A 50 -5.87 -2.05 -1.65
N LEU A 51 -6.99 -1.34 -1.47
CA LEU A 51 -7.01 -0.02 -0.84
C LEU A 51 -6.50 -0.08 0.60
N GLY A 52 -6.95 -1.06 1.38
CA GLY A 52 -6.47 -1.27 2.75
C GLY A 52 -4.96 -1.52 2.82
N LEU A 53 -4.42 -2.34 1.92
CA LEU A 53 -2.98 -2.57 1.82
C LEU A 53 -2.22 -1.30 1.43
N LYS A 54 -2.75 -0.51 0.49
CA LYS A 54 -2.13 0.75 0.06
C LYS A 54 -2.08 1.77 1.19
N THR A 55 -3.15 1.88 1.97
CA THR A 55 -3.19 2.73 3.16
C THR A 55 -2.15 2.29 4.19
N MET A 56 -2.10 0.99 4.51
CA MET A 56 -1.13 0.45 5.47
C MET A 56 0.33 0.72 5.05
N VAL A 57 0.66 0.50 3.77
CA VAL A 57 2.00 0.81 3.25
C VAL A 57 2.31 2.30 3.35
N SER A 58 1.35 3.17 3.04
CA SER A 58 1.51 4.62 3.13
C SER A 58 1.77 5.08 4.57
N GLU A 59 1.04 4.52 5.54
CA GLU A 59 1.24 4.79 6.96
C GLU A 59 2.64 4.35 7.43
N ILE A 60 3.10 3.18 7.00
CA ILE A 60 4.46 2.70 7.30
C ILE A 60 5.52 3.65 6.76
N VAL A 61 5.40 4.07 5.49
CA VAL A 61 6.35 5.00 4.86
C VAL A 61 6.38 6.34 5.59
N ASN A 62 5.21 6.87 5.96
CA ASN A 62 5.11 8.12 6.72
C ASN A 62 5.76 7.98 8.10
N GLY A 63 5.52 6.86 8.81
CA GLY A 63 6.14 6.58 10.10
C GLY A 63 7.67 6.49 10.03
N VAL A 64 8.20 5.82 9.01
CA VAL A 64 9.65 5.74 8.76
C VAL A 64 10.24 7.13 8.49
N SER A 65 9.56 7.95 7.69
CA SER A 65 10.00 9.33 7.42
C SER A 65 10.06 10.17 8.70
N GLU A 66 9.11 10.00 9.62
CA GLU A 66 9.10 10.71 10.89
C GLU A 66 10.23 10.25 11.82
N VAL A 67 10.47 8.95 11.91
CA VAL A 67 11.62 8.39 12.66
C VAL A 67 12.95 8.91 12.12
N ALA A 68 13.10 8.96 10.79
CA ALA A 68 14.30 9.50 10.16
C ALA A 68 14.50 10.98 10.52
N ARG A 69 13.42 11.79 10.47
CA ARG A 69 13.45 13.21 10.84
C ARG A 69 13.89 13.40 12.30
N VAL A 70 13.33 12.64 13.23
CA VAL A 70 13.68 12.70 14.66
C VAL A 70 15.13 12.27 14.89
N THR A 71 15.60 11.25 14.19
CA THR A 71 16.98 10.75 14.31
C THR A 71 17.99 11.81 13.88
N THR A 72 17.73 12.54 12.79
CA THR A 72 18.56 13.68 12.37
C THR A 72 18.61 14.76 13.46
N GLN A 73 17.47 15.11 14.05
CA GLN A 73 17.42 16.09 15.14
C GLN A 73 18.23 15.65 16.38
N ILE A 74 18.17 14.36 16.74
CA ILE A 74 18.98 13.81 17.82
C ILE A 74 20.48 13.91 17.49
N SER A 75 20.87 13.54 16.26
CA SER A 75 22.26 13.62 15.81
C SER A 75 22.80 15.05 15.88
N ASP A 76 22.04 16.03 15.39
CA ASP A 76 22.42 17.45 15.43
C ASP A 76 22.53 17.95 16.88
N GLY A 77 21.58 17.56 17.74
CA GLY A 77 21.62 17.87 19.17
C GLY A 77 22.84 17.27 19.87
N ASN A 78 23.20 16.03 19.53
CA ASN A 78 24.36 15.35 20.09
C ASN A 78 25.67 16.00 19.63
N HIS A 79 25.75 16.43 18.37
CA HIS A 79 26.91 17.17 17.84
C HIS A 79 27.10 18.52 18.56
N SER A 80 26.01 19.26 18.78
CA SER A 80 26.03 20.51 19.54
C SER A 80 26.47 20.30 21.00
N LEU A 81 25.99 19.22 21.65
CA LEU A 81 26.40 18.88 23.01
C LEU A 81 27.89 18.53 23.08
N SER A 82 28.37 17.66 22.17
CA SER A 82 29.79 17.28 22.08
C SER A 82 30.70 18.50 21.92
N SER A 83 30.33 19.43 21.03
CA SER A 83 31.07 20.66 20.81
C SER A 83 31.15 21.53 22.07
N ARG A 84 30.05 21.63 22.84
CA ARG A 84 30.05 22.35 24.12
C ARG A 84 30.88 21.65 25.20
N THR A 85 30.90 20.33 25.22
CA THR A 85 31.74 19.55 26.13
C THR A 85 33.23 19.75 25.83
N GLU A 86 33.62 19.74 24.56
CA GLU A 86 35.00 20.02 24.13
C GLU A 86 35.46 21.43 24.49
N GLN A 87 34.58 22.43 24.42
CA GLN A 87 34.89 23.80 24.82
C GLN A 87 35.04 24.00 26.33
N GLN A 88 34.51 23.06 27.13
CA GLN A 88 34.51 23.13 28.59
C GLN A 88 35.58 22.26 29.25
N ALA A 89 36.23 21.39 28.48
CA ALA A 89 37.33 20.52 28.92
C ALA A 89 38.70 21.17 28.65
#